data_AF-R9KNH4-F1
#
_entry.id   AF-R9KNH4-F1
#
_cell.length_a   1.000
_cell.length_b   1.000
_cell.length_c   1.000
_cell.angle_alpha   90.00
_cell.angle_beta   90.00
_cell.angle_gamma   90.00
#
_symmetry.space_group_name_H-M   'P 1'
#
loop_
_entity.id
_entity.type
_entity.pdbx_description
1 polymer ?
#
loop_
_entity_poly.entity_id
_entity_poly.type
_entity_poly.pdbx_seq_one_letter_code
_entity_poly.pdbx_strand_id
1 'polypeptide(L)'
;MGKKAAAVHPGDIFTIPLFLPSNDDDYTLDYSKYKFPLNDIYAFGRLIEIQVGNVDLIEVFSYTGRIPENPDIIIQSGRMFAPEHIGHPFSKNGRWRAVFSNPYYDMWRDSDYENISFLSPVGHMWKGKETINITKKQCIELEEAGMPYWIMHSRTDLEVEIRSALEERGADLDYGRIVDERKSEFPKPRDVDKKLKEMIVPFRWLSEPGRYTLSLDAGLLNGDCFAKNNMLGNGYDWEKVASEFIKKQGIHSEKKFSFDCEADTFSMTSPSKKTLKEFSVSFHKIVMDTSAFEEFLSQLS
;
A
#
# COMPACT_ATOMS: atom_id res chain seq x y z
N MET A 1 15.52 -0.93 18.22
CA MET A 1 15.36 0.47 17.76
C MET A 1 15.33 0.47 16.23
N GLY A 2 14.16 0.69 15.62
CA GLY A 2 14.08 0.82 14.16
C GLY A 2 14.73 2.13 13.72
N LYS A 3 15.63 2.08 12.73
CA LYS A 3 16.15 3.29 12.07
C LYS A 3 14.95 4.13 11.63
N LYS A 4 14.83 5.36 12.14
CA LYS A 4 13.95 6.38 11.54
C LYS A 4 14.37 6.49 10.08
N ALA A 5 13.43 6.33 9.14
CA ALA A 5 13.66 6.79 7.78
C ALA A 5 14.09 8.26 7.85
N ALA A 6 15.12 8.65 7.10
CA ALA A 6 15.50 10.06 7.01
C ALA A 6 14.26 10.86 6.60
N ALA A 7 13.97 11.94 7.33
CA ALA A 7 12.86 12.81 6.97
C ALA A 7 13.21 13.50 5.65
N VAL A 8 12.29 13.48 4.69
CA VAL A 8 12.42 14.25 3.45
C VAL A 8 11.89 15.65 3.72
N HIS A 9 12.61 16.66 3.23
CA HIS A 9 12.30 18.07 3.44
C HIS A 9 11.98 18.75 2.11
N PRO A 10 11.14 19.80 2.10
CA PRO A 10 11.00 20.66 0.93
C PRO A 10 12.37 21.09 0.39
N GLY A 11 12.56 20.95 -0.92
CA GLY A 11 13.81 21.21 -1.60
C GLY A 11 14.67 19.98 -1.86
N ASP A 12 14.45 18.89 -1.14
CA ASP A 12 15.17 17.64 -1.38
C ASP A 12 14.87 17.11 -2.79
N ILE A 13 15.93 16.70 -3.49
CA ILE A 13 15.85 16.02 -4.78
C ILE A 13 15.84 14.52 -4.52
N PHE A 14 14.93 13.83 -5.18
CA PHE A 14 14.72 12.40 -5.06
C PHE A 14 14.75 11.70 -6.41
N THR A 15 14.98 10.40 -6.34
CA THR A 15 14.98 9.50 -7.49
C THR A 15 13.60 8.91 -7.73
N ILE A 16 13.21 8.85 -9.00
CA ILE A 16 12.04 8.17 -9.53
C ILE A 16 12.57 7.03 -10.43
N PRO A 17 12.55 5.78 -9.96
CA PRO A 17 13.12 4.66 -10.72
C PRO A 17 12.21 4.28 -11.89
N LEU A 18 12.75 4.29 -13.11
CA LEU A 18 11.95 4.00 -14.31
C LEU A 18 11.92 2.51 -14.68
N PHE A 19 12.62 1.66 -13.94
CA PHE A 19 12.77 0.22 -14.20
C PHE A 19 11.99 -0.67 -13.25
N LEU A 20 11.28 -0.10 -12.26
CA LEU A 20 10.49 -0.88 -11.33
C LEU A 20 9.15 -1.29 -11.94
N PRO A 21 8.60 -2.45 -11.57
CA PRO A 21 7.31 -2.90 -12.05
C PRO A 21 6.20 -1.92 -11.61
N SER A 22 5.33 -1.57 -12.55
CA SER A 22 4.10 -0.80 -12.32
C SER A 22 2.99 -1.78 -11.98
N ASN A 23 2.86 -2.12 -10.70
CA ASN A 23 1.85 -3.03 -10.20
C ASN A 23 0.95 -2.28 -9.21
N ASP A 24 -0.35 -2.59 -9.23
CA ASP A 24 -1.34 -2.03 -8.30
C ASP A 24 -1.02 -2.34 -6.82
N ASP A 25 -0.19 -3.35 -6.58
CA ASP A 25 0.25 -3.82 -5.26
C ASP A 25 1.46 -3.06 -4.68
N ASP A 26 1.90 -1.93 -5.26
CA ASP A 26 3.12 -1.22 -4.81
C ASP A 26 3.13 -0.88 -3.31
N TYR A 27 1.96 -0.67 -2.69
CA TYR A 27 1.84 -0.44 -1.26
C TYR A 27 2.18 -1.67 -0.39
N THR A 28 2.15 -2.87 -0.96
CA THR A 28 2.53 -4.12 -0.30
C THR A 28 4.00 -4.47 -0.50
N LEU A 29 4.65 -3.88 -1.50
CA LEU A 29 6.05 -4.10 -1.82
C LEU A 29 6.94 -3.21 -0.94
N ASP A 30 7.95 -3.82 -0.29
CA ASP A 30 8.91 -3.11 0.57
C ASP A 30 10.28 -3.04 -0.11
N TYR A 31 10.55 -1.92 -0.77
CA TYR A 31 11.82 -1.59 -1.42
C TYR A 31 12.88 -1.03 -0.45
N SER A 32 12.63 -0.93 0.87
CA SER A 32 13.58 -0.33 1.82
C SER A 32 14.92 -1.07 1.86
N LYS A 33 14.91 -2.37 1.56
CA LYS A 33 16.11 -3.23 1.46
C LYS A 33 16.57 -3.50 0.04
N TYR A 34 15.80 -3.06 -0.96
CA TYR A 34 16.15 -3.24 -2.36
C TYR A 34 17.39 -2.42 -2.69
N LYS A 35 18.36 -3.05 -3.38
CA LYS A 35 19.61 -2.41 -3.81
C LYS A 35 19.40 -1.82 -5.19
N PHE A 36 19.05 -0.55 -5.23
CA PHE A 36 18.90 0.22 -6.45
C PHE A 36 20.23 0.28 -7.22
N PRO A 37 20.30 -0.15 -8.50
CA PRO A 37 21.55 -0.14 -9.24
C PRO A 37 22.00 1.27 -9.64
N LEU A 38 23.29 1.54 -9.49
CA LEU A 38 23.85 2.87 -9.80
C LEU A 38 23.84 3.21 -11.29
N ASN A 39 23.77 2.20 -12.16
CA ASN A 39 23.87 2.36 -13.60
C ASN A 39 22.51 2.43 -14.32
N ASP A 40 21.42 2.19 -13.61
CA ASP A 40 20.08 2.27 -14.16
C ASP A 40 19.67 3.73 -14.43
N ILE A 41 18.63 3.89 -15.24
CA ILE A 41 18.06 5.19 -15.57
C ILE A 41 17.02 5.57 -14.52
N TYR A 42 17.20 6.76 -13.96
CA TYR A 42 16.27 7.40 -13.05
C TYR A 42 15.74 8.68 -13.70
N ALA A 43 14.49 9.01 -13.38
CA ALA A 43 14.05 10.39 -13.39
C ALA A 43 14.28 11.01 -12.01
N PHE A 44 14.22 12.33 -11.94
CA PHE A 44 14.49 13.07 -10.72
C PHE A 44 13.39 14.07 -10.47
N GLY A 45 12.94 14.15 -9.21
CA GLY A 45 11.99 15.16 -8.78
C GLY A 45 12.51 15.94 -7.59
N ARG A 46 11.90 17.09 -7.32
CA ARG A 46 12.12 17.89 -6.11
C ARG A 46 10.81 18.01 -5.34
N LEU A 47 10.89 17.83 -4.02
CA LEU A 47 9.75 18.05 -3.14
C LEU A 47 9.51 19.56 -3.01
N ILE A 48 8.39 20.07 -3.52
CA ILE A 48 8.07 21.50 -3.43
C ILE A 48 7.47 21.82 -2.07
N GLU A 49 6.44 21.07 -1.68
CA GLU A 49 5.68 21.30 -0.45
C GLU A 49 5.08 19.99 0.06
N ILE A 50 5.11 19.81 1.39
CA ILE A 50 4.37 18.75 2.08
C ILE A 50 3.01 19.32 2.46
N GLN A 51 1.93 18.79 1.88
CA GLN A 51 0.56 19.23 2.22
C GLN A 51 -0.11 18.27 3.21
N VAL A 52 -1.18 18.76 3.83
CA VAL A 52 -2.00 17.98 4.76
C VAL A 52 -2.59 16.77 4.04
N GLY A 53 -2.44 15.58 4.63
CA GLY A 53 -2.94 14.32 4.04
C GLY A 53 -1.89 13.48 3.32
N ASN A 54 -0.61 13.90 3.30
CA ASN A 54 0.48 13.27 2.54
C ASN A 54 0.25 13.29 1.01
N VAL A 55 -0.37 14.38 0.55
CA VAL A 55 -0.47 14.71 -0.86
C VAL A 55 0.61 15.75 -1.11
N ASP A 56 1.79 15.30 -1.50
CA ASP A 56 2.94 16.20 -1.61
C ASP A 56 2.94 16.82 -3.01
N LEU A 57 3.24 18.12 -3.08
CA LEU A 57 3.46 18.80 -4.35
C LEU A 57 4.92 18.63 -4.74
N ILE A 58 5.16 18.14 -5.95
CA ILE A 58 6.48 17.90 -6.50
C ILE A 58 6.64 18.54 -7.87
N GLU A 59 7.87 18.64 -8.34
CA GLU A 59 8.17 18.77 -9.77
C GLU A 59 9.09 17.66 -10.22
N VAL A 60 9.04 17.36 -11.51
CA VAL A 60 9.92 16.38 -12.18
C VAL A 60 10.79 17.13 -13.17
N PHE A 61 12.10 16.88 -13.14
CA PHE A 61 13.08 17.52 -14.01
C PHE A 61 13.22 16.77 -15.34
N SER A 62 13.63 17.49 -16.40
CA SER A 62 13.85 16.89 -17.73
C SER A 62 15.08 15.99 -17.80
N TYR A 63 16.05 16.16 -16.90
CA TYR A 63 17.21 15.26 -16.80
C TYR A 63 16.77 13.87 -16.36
N THR A 64 17.14 12.89 -17.17
CA THR A 64 17.01 11.47 -16.85
C THR A 64 18.34 10.77 -17.10
N GLY A 65 18.63 9.76 -16.28
CA GLY A 65 19.90 9.04 -16.35
C GLY A 65 20.37 8.58 -14.99
N ARG A 66 21.68 8.40 -14.87
CA ARG A 66 22.32 8.03 -13.61
C ARG A 66 22.29 9.19 -12.63
N ILE A 67 22.34 8.87 -11.33
CA ILE A 67 22.48 9.86 -10.26
C ILE A 67 23.81 10.60 -10.48
N PRO A 68 23.78 11.92 -10.78
CA PRO A 68 25.00 12.68 -11.03
C PRO A 68 25.77 12.93 -9.73
N GLU A 69 27.00 13.43 -9.82
CA GLU A 69 27.76 13.82 -8.62
C GLU A 69 27.27 15.15 -8.02
N ASN A 70 26.71 16.03 -8.86
CA ASN A 70 26.19 17.34 -8.48
C ASN A 70 24.72 17.48 -8.95
N PRO A 71 23.79 17.95 -8.09
CA PRO A 71 22.40 18.19 -8.47
C PRO A 71 22.17 19.28 -9.52
N ASP A 72 23.15 20.16 -9.79
CA ASP A 72 22.99 21.30 -10.70
C ASP A 72 22.54 20.88 -12.11
N ILE A 73 23.03 19.75 -12.63
CA ILE A 73 22.61 19.24 -13.95
C ILE A 73 21.14 18.85 -13.98
N ILE A 74 20.60 18.37 -12.85
CA ILE A 74 19.18 18.06 -12.69
C ILE A 74 18.39 19.36 -12.70
N ILE A 75 18.78 20.32 -11.85
CA ILE A 75 18.05 21.59 -11.69
C ILE A 75 18.06 22.40 -12.99
N GLN A 76 19.21 22.52 -13.65
CA GLN A 76 19.39 23.28 -14.89
C GLN A 76 18.66 22.68 -16.09
N SER A 77 18.29 21.39 -16.02
CA SER A 77 17.50 20.75 -17.08
C SER A 77 16.07 21.30 -17.19
N GLY A 78 15.61 22.05 -16.18
CA GLY A 78 14.24 22.55 -16.11
C GLY A 78 13.23 21.43 -15.86
N ARG A 79 11.95 21.78 -15.80
CA ARG A 79 10.88 20.81 -15.54
C ARG A 79 10.55 20.02 -16.80
N MET A 80 10.17 18.76 -16.62
CA MET A 80 9.67 17.90 -17.69
C MET A 80 8.23 18.26 -18.07
N PHE A 81 7.40 18.57 -17.06
CA PHE A 81 6.00 18.98 -17.14
C PHE A 81 5.66 19.90 -15.94
N ALA A 82 4.40 20.35 -15.84
CA ALA A 82 3.95 21.19 -14.73
C ALA A 82 4.08 20.46 -13.38
N PRO A 83 4.21 21.16 -12.23
CA PRO A 83 4.23 20.50 -10.93
C PRO A 83 2.98 19.66 -10.67
N GLU A 84 3.11 18.57 -9.91
CA GLU A 84 2.05 17.58 -9.70
C GLU A 84 1.91 17.17 -8.23
N HIS A 85 0.71 16.70 -7.88
CA HIS A 85 0.40 16.18 -6.56
C HIS A 85 0.55 14.66 -6.53
N ILE A 86 1.37 14.16 -5.60
CA ILE A 86 1.61 12.73 -5.40
C ILE A 86 1.13 12.27 -4.03
N GLY A 87 0.38 11.16 -4.04
CA GLY A 87 0.03 10.44 -2.82
C GLY A 87 1.22 9.66 -2.27
N HIS A 88 1.60 9.94 -1.02
CA HIS A 88 2.58 9.16 -0.25
C HIS A 88 3.93 8.87 -0.97
N PRO A 89 4.59 9.85 -1.60
CA PRO A 89 5.80 9.61 -2.39
C PRO A 89 6.91 8.94 -1.57
N PHE A 90 7.08 9.39 -0.32
CA PHE A 90 8.13 8.94 0.60
C PHE A 90 7.63 7.98 1.68
N SER A 91 6.68 7.11 1.33
CA SER A 91 6.22 6.08 2.27
C SER A 91 7.39 5.18 2.74
N LYS A 92 7.19 4.50 3.87
CA LYS A 92 8.24 3.65 4.50
C LYS A 92 8.74 2.51 3.61
N ASN A 93 8.08 2.25 2.48
CA ASN A 93 8.48 1.22 1.55
C ASN A 93 9.71 1.58 0.70
N GLY A 94 10.14 2.85 0.66
CA GLY A 94 11.42 3.25 0.06
C GLY A 94 11.54 3.06 -1.46
N ARG A 95 10.42 3.10 -2.20
CA ARG A 95 10.40 3.06 -3.67
C ARG A 95 11.11 4.28 -4.28
N TRP A 96 10.76 5.47 -3.82
CA TRP A 96 11.46 6.72 -4.14
C TRP A 96 12.37 7.11 -3.00
N ARG A 97 13.54 7.67 -3.33
CA ARG A 97 14.58 7.97 -2.34
C ARG A 97 15.19 9.34 -2.59
N ALA A 98 15.25 10.17 -1.55
CA ALA A 98 16.02 11.40 -1.54
C ALA A 98 17.50 11.11 -1.76
N VAL A 99 18.15 11.90 -2.61
CA VAL A 99 19.56 11.76 -3.01
C VAL A 99 20.37 13.04 -2.83
N PHE A 100 19.73 14.21 -2.87
CA PHE A 100 20.36 15.49 -2.54
C PHE A 100 19.45 16.30 -1.63
N SER A 101 20.04 16.95 -0.62
CA SER A 101 19.32 17.87 0.24
C SER A 101 19.64 19.31 -0.11
N ASN A 102 18.62 20.16 -0.06
CA ASN A 102 18.79 21.60 -0.25
C ASN A 102 18.17 22.38 0.93
N PRO A 103 18.94 22.63 2.01
CA PRO A 103 18.44 23.34 3.18
C PRO A 103 18.16 24.83 2.91
N TYR A 104 18.59 25.36 1.77
CA TYR A 104 18.39 26.76 1.36
C TYR A 104 17.31 26.92 0.29
N TYR A 105 16.54 25.86 0.04
CA TYR A 105 15.46 25.86 -0.92
C TYR A 105 14.38 26.85 -0.50
N ASP A 106 13.99 27.69 -1.46
CA ASP A 106 12.86 28.60 -1.35
C ASP A 106 11.89 28.27 -2.49
N MET A 107 10.69 27.80 -2.15
CA MET A 107 9.72 27.38 -3.17
C MET A 107 9.33 28.50 -4.12
N TRP A 108 9.23 29.74 -3.62
CA TRP A 108 8.81 30.89 -4.42
C TRP A 108 9.87 31.22 -5.46
N ARG A 109 11.15 31.24 -5.05
CA ARG A 109 12.27 31.53 -5.95
C ARG A 109 12.61 30.35 -6.85
N ASP A 110 12.71 29.15 -6.28
CA ASP A 110 13.36 28.01 -6.94
C ASP A 110 12.38 27.18 -7.78
N SER A 111 11.07 27.23 -7.46
CA SER A 111 10.01 26.45 -8.12
C SER A 111 8.91 27.31 -8.72
N ASP A 112 9.12 28.63 -8.80
CA ASP A 112 8.14 29.59 -9.33
C ASP A 112 6.74 29.39 -8.72
N TYR A 113 6.72 29.20 -7.40
CA TYR A 113 5.54 28.71 -6.69
C TYR A 113 4.31 29.61 -6.86
N GLU A 114 4.52 30.92 -7.04
CA GLU A 114 3.45 31.89 -7.31
C GLU A 114 2.63 31.54 -8.55
N ASN A 115 3.24 30.91 -9.56
CA ASN A 115 2.59 30.59 -10.83
C ASN A 115 2.06 29.15 -10.91
N ILE A 116 2.28 28.34 -9.88
CA ILE A 116 1.71 27.00 -9.81
C ILE A 116 0.20 27.12 -9.55
N SER A 117 -0.59 26.59 -10.47
CA SER A 117 -2.05 26.65 -10.41
C SER A 117 -2.71 25.41 -10.98
N PHE A 118 -3.88 25.07 -10.41
CA PHE A 118 -4.68 23.91 -10.80
C PHE A 118 -6.16 24.24 -10.79
N LEU A 119 -6.91 23.66 -11.73
CA LEU A 119 -8.36 23.63 -11.68
C LEU A 119 -8.82 22.55 -10.71
N SER A 120 -9.69 22.90 -9.78
CA SER A 120 -10.35 21.94 -8.91
C SER A 120 -11.56 21.32 -9.63
N PRO A 121 -11.79 20.00 -9.50
CA PRO A 121 -12.98 19.34 -10.02
C PRO A 121 -14.31 19.92 -9.49
N VAL A 122 -14.27 20.65 -8.36
CA VAL A 122 -15.44 21.30 -7.75
C VAL A 122 -15.61 22.77 -8.17
N GLY A 123 -14.98 23.20 -9.27
CA GLY A 123 -15.24 24.51 -9.90
C GLY A 123 -14.56 25.70 -9.22
N HIS A 124 -13.39 25.48 -8.63
CA HIS A 124 -12.55 26.51 -8.02
C HIS A 124 -11.14 26.40 -8.61
N MET A 125 -10.31 27.42 -8.49
CA MET A 125 -8.90 27.37 -8.89
C MET A 125 -8.04 27.38 -7.64
N TRP A 126 -7.01 26.55 -7.59
CA TRP A 126 -5.95 26.66 -6.59
C TRP A 126 -4.76 27.38 -7.22
N LYS A 127 -4.18 28.37 -6.52
CA LYS A 127 -2.94 29.05 -6.95
C LYS A 127 -2.12 29.45 -5.72
N GLY A 128 -0.88 28.99 -5.63
CA GLY A 128 0.07 29.44 -4.60
C GLY A 128 -0.44 29.37 -3.15
N LYS A 129 -1.17 28.30 -2.78
CA LYS A 129 -1.90 28.07 -1.49
C LYS A 129 -3.26 28.73 -1.32
N GLU A 130 -3.70 29.53 -2.29
CA GLU A 130 -5.02 30.16 -2.23
C GLU A 130 -6.03 29.39 -3.06
N THR A 131 -7.24 29.26 -2.52
CA THR A 131 -8.41 28.82 -3.30
C THR A 131 -9.14 30.06 -3.80
N ILE A 132 -9.22 30.19 -5.11
CA ILE A 132 -9.84 31.29 -5.83
C ILE A 132 -11.17 30.78 -6.42
N ASN A 133 -12.25 31.45 -6.05
CA ASN A 133 -13.57 31.18 -6.62
C ASN A 133 -13.58 31.64 -8.08
N ILE A 134 -13.98 30.76 -8.99
CA ILE A 134 -14.12 31.06 -10.41
C ILE A 134 -15.53 30.72 -10.88
N THR A 135 -16.01 31.42 -11.90
CA THR A 135 -17.27 31.09 -12.57
C THR A 135 -17.08 29.87 -13.48
N LYS A 136 -18.18 29.19 -13.83
CA LYS A 136 -18.16 28.09 -14.80
C LYS A 136 -17.55 28.51 -16.15
N LYS A 137 -17.81 29.75 -16.59
CA LYS A 137 -17.24 30.30 -17.83
C LYS A 137 -15.72 30.42 -17.73
N GLN A 138 -15.23 31.00 -16.62
CA GLN A 138 -13.78 31.10 -16.37
C GLN A 138 -13.11 29.73 -16.28
N CYS A 139 -13.76 28.73 -15.68
CA CYS A 139 -13.23 27.37 -15.63
C CYS A 139 -13.01 26.78 -17.03
N ILE A 140 -13.98 26.94 -17.93
CA ILE A 140 -13.86 26.48 -19.33
C ILE A 140 -12.74 27.24 -20.06
N GLU A 141 -12.70 28.57 -19.92
CA GLU A 141 -11.67 29.41 -20.54
C GLU A 141 -10.25 29.03 -20.07
N LEU A 142 -10.08 28.68 -18.79
CA LEU A 142 -8.80 28.25 -18.22
C LEU A 142 -8.41 26.83 -18.66
N GLU A 143 -9.39 25.92 -18.75
CA GLU A 143 -9.19 24.56 -19.26
C GLU A 143 -8.76 24.59 -20.74
N GLU A 144 -9.43 25.39 -21.57
CA GLU A 144 -9.08 25.60 -22.98
C GLU A 144 -7.70 26.25 -23.15
N ALA A 145 -7.26 27.05 -22.18
CA ALA A 145 -5.91 27.62 -22.13
C ALA A 145 -4.84 26.61 -21.66
N GLY A 146 -5.22 25.36 -21.35
CA GLY A 146 -4.31 24.29 -20.97
C GLY A 146 -3.96 24.27 -19.47
N MET A 147 -4.76 24.92 -18.61
CA MET A 147 -4.55 24.82 -17.16
C MET A 147 -4.82 23.39 -16.68
N PRO A 148 -3.88 22.76 -15.96
CA PRO A 148 -4.07 21.38 -15.51
C PRO A 148 -5.14 21.31 -14.42
N TYR A 149 -5.87 20.20 -14.39
CA TYR A 149 -6.70 19.86 -13.24
C TYR A 149 -5.83 19.39 -12.07
N TRP A 150 -6.35 19.57 -10.86
CA TRP A 150 -5.80 18.97 -9.66
C TRP A 150 -6.06 17.47 -9.70
N ILE A 151 -5.04 16.72 -10.10
CA ILE A 151 -5.05 15.26 -10.16
C ILE A 151 -4.06 14.75 -9.12
N MET A 152 -4.47 13.73 -8.37
CA MET A 152 -3.59 13.01 -7.46
C MET A 152 -3.06 11.77 -8.19
N HIS A 153 -1.76 11.77 -8.46
CA HIS A 153 -1.10 10.61 -9.06
C HIS A 153 -0.64 9.66 -7.95
N SER A 154 -0.71 8.35 -8.21
CA SER A 154 0.10 7.40 -7.47
C SER A 154 1.55 7.43 -7.98
N ARG A 155 2.49 6.88 -7.21
CA ARG A 155 3.90 6.80 -7.64
C ARG A 155 4.05 6.01 -8.93
N THR A 156 3.32 4.91 -9.08
CA THR A 156 3.37 4.06 -10.27
C THR A 156 2.76 4.73 -11.48
N ASP A 157 1.71 5.54 -11.31
CA ASP A 157 1.09 6.29 -12.40
C ASP A 157 2.05 7.34 -12.93
N LEU A 158 2.69 8.11 -12.03
CA LEU A 158 3.68 9.11 -12.45
C LEU A 158 4.87 8.46 -13.16
N GLU A 159 5.35 7.31 -12.68
CA GLU A 159 6.43 6.59 -13.36
C GLU A 159 6.03 6.15 -14.77
N VAL A 160 4.79 5.71 -14.98
CA VAL A 160 4.27 5.39 -16.32
C VAL A 160 4.26 6.64 -17.19
N GLU A 161 3.74 7.75 -16.67
CA GLU A 161 3.67 9.02 -17.40
C GLU A 161 5.04 9.54 -17.81
N ILE A 162 6.03 9.49 -16.90
CA ILE A 162 7.41 9.86 -17.22
C ILE A 162 7.99 8.95 -18.32
N ARG A 163 7.76 7.64 -18.25
CA ARG A 163 8.23 6.72 -19.29
C ARG A 163 7.61 7.04 -20.65
N SER A 164 6.29 7.24 -20.71
CA SER A 164 5.59 7.62 -21.94
C SER A 164 6.14 8.92 -22.52
N ALA A 165 6.35 9.95 -21.68
CA ALA A 165 6.91 11.23 -22.11
C ALA A 165 8.35 11.10 -22.66
N LEU A 166 9.13 10.15 -22.15
CA LEU A 166 10.48 9.88 -22.64
C LEU A 166 10.46 9.08 -23.95
N GLU A 167 9.59 8.08 -24.06
CA GLU A 167 9.39 7.29 -25.29
C GLU A 167 8.93 8.19 -26.45
N GLU A 168 8.01 9.13 -26.20
CA GLU A 168 7.60 10.15 -27.18
C GLU A 168 8.75 11.05 -27.64
N ARG A 169 9.75 11.26 -26.78
CA ARG A 169 10.99 12.00 -27.09
C ARG A 169 12.06 11.10 -27.74
N GLY A 170 11.74 9.84 -28.03
CA GLY A 170 12.62 8.88 -28.70
C GLY A 170 13.59 8.15 -27.77
N ALA A 171 13.37 8.17 -26.46
CA ALA A 171 14.16 7.36 -25.52
C ALA A 171 13.68 5.89 -25.55
N ASP A 172 14.63 4.96 -25.70
CA ASP A 172 14.38 3.53 -25.46
C ASP A 172 14.79 3.19 -24.04
N LEU A 173 13.81 2.93 -23.18
CA LEU A 173 14.01 2.56 -21.78
C LEU A 173 14.09 1.06 -21.57
N ASP A 174 13.76 0.26 -22.59
CA ASP A 174 13.77 -1.20 -22.54
C ASP A 174 13.01 -1.78 -21.31
N TYR A 175 11.96 -1.07 -20.89
CA TYR A 175 11.26 -1.27 -19.63
C TYR A 175 10.76 -2.71 -19.46
N GLY A 176 10.07 -3.24 -20.47
CA GLY A 176 9.46 -4.57 -20.43
C GLY A 176 10.50 -5.68 -20.26
N ARG A 177 11.64 -5.59 -20.96
CA ARG A 177 12.73 -6.56 -20.83
C ARG A 177 13.36 -6.49 -19.44
N ILE A 178 13.69 -5.29 -18.95
CA ILE A 178 14.30 -5.10 -17.63
C ILE A 178 13.41 -5.67 -16.52
N VAL A 179 12.10 -5.41 -16.58
CA VAL A 179 11.16 -5.92 -15.58
C VAL A 179 11.06 -7.45 -15.61
N ASP A 180 11.06 -8.06 -16.78
CA ASP A 180 10.98 -9.52 -16.91
C ASP A 180 12.26 -10.21 -16.43
N GLU A 181 13.43 -9.75 -16.89
CA GLU A 181 14.73 -10.32 -16.53
C GLU A 181 15.01 -10.21 -15.02
N ARG A 182 14.59 -9.10 -14.39
CA ARG A 182 14.87 -8.80 -12.98
C ARG A 182 13.72 -9.10 -12.04
N LYS A 183 12.67 -9.78 -12.53
CA LYS A 183 11.49 -10.14 -11.73
C LYS A 183 11.82 -10.83 -10.41
N SER A 184 12.89 -11.63 -10.39
CA SER A 184 13.35 -12.35 -9.20
C SER A 184 14.08 -11.48 -8.17
N GLU A 185 14.57 -10.30 -8.57
CA GLU A 185 15.29 -9.34 -7.73
C GLU A 185 14.35 -8.43 -6.95
N PHE A 186 13.17 -8.16 -7.51
CA PHE A 186 12.20 -7.25 -6.90
C PHE A 186 11.62 -7.83 -5.60
N PRO A 187 11.27 -6.97 -4.62
CA PRO A 187 10.56 -7.39 -3.43
C PRO A 187 9.28 -8.15 -3.81
N LYS A 188 8.94 -9.14 -3.00
CA LYS A 188 7.63 -9.80 -3.07
C LYS A 188 6.65 -9.08 -2.15
N PRO A 189 5.33 -9.08 -2.46
CA PRO A 189 4.30 -8.55 -1.58
C PRO A 189 4.50 -9.03 -0.14
N ARG A 190 4.58 -8.08 0.79
CA ARG A 190 4.75 -8.39 2.19
C ARG A 190 3.48 -9.02 2.71
N ASP A 191 3.54 -10.31 3.02
CA ASP A 191 2.48 -10.98 3.76
C ASP A 191 2.52 -10.49 5.22
N VAL A 192 1.78 -9.42 5.50
CA VAL A 192 1.67 -8.79 6.83
C VAL A 192 1.12 -9.75 7.88
N ASP A 193 0.43 -10.81 7.46
CA ASP A 193 -0.17 -11.83 8.32
C ASP A 193 0.65 -13.12 8.39
N LYS A 194 1.84 -13.18 7.77
CA LYS A 194 2.71 -14.36 7.78
C LYS A 194 2.89 -14.97 9.17
N LYS A 195 3.25 -14.16 10.17
CA LYS A 195 3.43 -14.62 11.56
C LYS A 195 2.14 -15.17 12.18
N LEU A 196 0.99 -14.61 11.82
CA LEU A 196 -0.30 -15.10 12.29
C LEU A 196 -0.60 -16.46 11.65
N LYS A 197 -0.46 -16.55 10.32
CA LYS A 197 -0.65 -17.79 9.55
C LYS A 197 0.21 -18.93 10.10
N GLU A 198 1.48 -18.66 10.40
CA GLU A 198 2.41 -19.64 11.00
C GLU A 198 2.00 -20.05 12.43
N MET A 199 1.44 -19.12 13.22
CA MET A 199 1.07 -19.34 14.62
C MET A 199 -0.18 -20.19 14.79
N ILE A 200 -1.15 -20.06 13.88
CA ILE A 200 -2.48 -20.68 14.01
C ILE A 200 -2.63 -21.97 13.20
N VAL A 201 -1.55 -22.50 12.62
CA VAL A 201 -1.59 -23.80 11.93
C VAL A 201 -2.24 -24.85 12.84
N PRO A 202 -3.18 -25.68 12.34
CA PRO A 202 -3.56 -25.87 10.93
C PRO A 202 -4.67 -24.95 10.37
N PHE A 203 -5.14 -23.95 11.11
CA PHE A 203 -6.06 -22.96 10.53
C PHE A 203 -5.40 -22.14 9.43
N ARG A 204 -6.17 -21.78 8.41
CA ARG A 204 -5.78 -20.87 7.33
C ARG A 204 -6.37 -19.49 7.61
N TRP A 205 -5.58 -18.45 7.31
CA TRP A 205 -5.99 -17.05 7.41
C TRP A 205 -5.94 -16.37 6.05
N LEU A 206 -7.05 -15.75 5.64
CA LEU A 206 -7.16 -14.95 4.42
C LEU A 206 -7.55 -13.51 4.79
N SER A 207 -6.96 -12.57 4.06
CA SER A 207 -7.19 -11.13 4.22
C SER A 207 -7.59 -10.55 2.87
N GLU A 208 -8.85 -10.15 2.77
CA GLU A 208 -9.43 -9.49 1.61
C GLU A 208 -9.87 -8.07 2.01
N PRO A 209 -10.01 -7.12 1.06
CA PRO A 209 -10.53 -5.79 1.37
C PRO A 209 -11.90 -5.87 2.07
N GLY A 210 -11.96 -5.42 3.32
CA GLY A 210 -13.19 -5.41 4.13
C GLY A 210 -13.65 -6.77 4.67
N ARG A 211 -12.90 -7.86 4.44
CA ARG A 211 -13.26 -9.22 4.91
C ARG A 211 -12.02 -10.02 5.27
N TYR A 212 -12.04 -10.63 6.45
CA TYR A 212 -11.02 -11.56 6.91
C TYR A 212 -11.66 -12.92 7.13
N THR A 213 -10.95 -14.00 6.81
CA THR A 213 -11.47 -15.37 6.90
C THR A 213 -10.50 -16.25 7.66
N LEU A 214 -11.04 -17.03 8.59
CA LEU A 214 -10.39 -18.13 9.27
C LEU A 214 -11.03 -19.43 8.78
N SER A 215 -10.25 -20.37 8.28
CA SER A 215 -10.78 -21.67 7.84
C SER A 215 -9.95 -22.86 8.29
N LEU A 216 -10.56 -24.03 8.31
CA LEU A 216 -9.93 -25.30 8.66
C LEU A 216 -10.58 -26.43 7.86
N ASP A 217 -9.77 -27.24 7.18
CA ASP A 217 -10.29 -28.43 6.50
C ASP A 217 -10.67 -29.50 7.53
N ALA A 218 -11.78 -30.19 7.31
CA ALA A 218 -12.29 -31.23 8.19
C ALA A 218 -11.26 -32.38 8.35
N GLY A 219 -11.25 -32.98 9.53
CA GLY A 219 -10.37 -34.11 9.84
C GLY A 219 -8.91 -33.75 10.17
N LEU A 220 -8.51 -32.47 10.12
CA LEU A 220 -7.14 -32.06 10.45
C LEU A 220 -6.84 -31.98 11.96
N LEU A 221 -7.87 -31.86 12.81
CA LEU A 221 -7.71 -31.66 14.25
C LEU A 221 -8.75 -32.43 15.07
N ASN A 222 -8.32 -32.94 16.22
CA ASN A 222 -9.16 -33.44 17.31
C ASN A 222 -10.24 -34.47 16.92
N GLY A 223 -10.01 -35.27 15.87
CA GLY A 223 -10.95 -36.30 15.41
C GLY A 223 -11.40 -37.25 16.54
N ASP A 224 -10.46 -37.70 17.37
CA ASP A 224 -10.77 -38.59 18.51
C ASP A 224 -11.65 -37.91 19.56
N CYS A 225 -11.42 -36.62 19.85
CA CYS A 225 -12.23 -35.86 20.80
C CYS A 225 -13.66 -35.68 20.29
N PHE A 226 -13.84 -35.41 19.00
CA PHE A 226 -15.16 -35.34 18.38
C PHE A 226 -15.86 -36.70 18.41
N ALA A 227 -15.17 -37.78 18.04
CA ALA A 227 -15.74 -39.13 18.01
C ALA A 227 -16.26 -39.57 19.39
N LYS A 228 -15.50 -39.30 20.46
CA LYS A 228 -15.93 -39.56 21.86
C LYS A 228 -17.22 -38.82 22.26
N ASN A 229 -17.51 -37.69 21.63
CA ASN A 229 -18.69 -36.87 21.88
C ASN A 229 -19.80 -37.08 20.83
N ASN A 230 -19.75 -38.16 20.05
CA ASN A 230 -20.70 -38.47 18.97
C ASN A 230 -20.78 -37.39 17.87
N MET A 231 -19.65 -36.74 17.59
CA MET A 231 -19.50 -35.72 16.55
C MET A 231 -18.57 -36.21 15.44
N LEU A 232 -18.72 -35.69 14.23
CA LEU A 232 -17.94 -36.08 13.05
C LEU A 232 -16.66 -35.26 12.88
N GLY A 233 -16.57 -34.09 13.53
CA GLY A 233 -15.43 -33.18 13.37
C GLY A 233 -15.39 -32.47 12.00
N ASN A 234 -16.57 -32.34 11.38
CA ASN A 234 -16.78 -31.61 10.12
C ASN A 234 -16.90 -30.09 10.35
N GLY A 235 -17.04 -29.30 9.28
CA GLY A 235 -17.13 -27.85 9.39
C GLY A 235 -18.31 -27.37 10.26
N TYR A 236 -19.46 -28.05 10.22
CA TYR A 236 -20.63 -27.71 11.06
C TYR A 236 -20.38 -27.99 12.55
N ASP A 237 -19.65 -29.05 12.87
CA ASP A 237 -19.25 -29.34 14.25
C ASP A 237 -18.26 -28.30 14.77
N TRP A 238 -17.30 -27.88 13.92
CA TRP A 238 -16.42 -26.76 14.23
C TRP A 238 -17.16 -25.44 14.38
N GLU A 239 -18.22 -25.19 13.59
CA GLU A 239 -19.10 -24.03 13.75
C GLU A 239 -19.76 -23.99 15.13
N LYS A 240 -20.31 -25.11 15.60
CA LYS A 240 -20.90 -25.22 16.95
C LYS A 240 -19.86 -24.91 18.02
N VAL A 241 -18.68 -25.49 17.90
CA VAL A 241 -17.56 -25.28 18.84
C VAL A 241 -17.14 -23.80 18.86
N ALA A 242 -16.95 -23.18 17.69
CA ALA A 242 -16.59 -21.78 17.57
C ALA A 242 -17.69 -20.85 18.13
N SER A 243 -18.95 -21.14 17.81
CA SER A 243 -20.12 -20.39 18.31
C SER A 243 -20.22 -20.42 19.82
N GLU A 244 -20.03 -21.58 20.44
CA GLU A 244 -20.05 -21.70 21.90
C GLU A 244 -18.82 -21.04 22.55
N PHE A 245 -17.66 -21.13 21.89
CA PHE A 245 -16.46 -20.44 22.35
C PHE A 245 -16.65 -18.91 22.38
N ILE A 246 -17.29 -18.35 21.34
CA ILE A 246 -17.64 -16.93 21.27
C ILE A 246 -18.55 -16.53 22.43
N LYS A 247 -19.58 -17.33 22.73
CA LYS A 247 -20.51 -17.08 23.84
C LYS A 247 -19.78 -17.08 25.18
N LYS A 248 -18.95 -18.10 25.44
CA LYS A 248 -18.21 -18.23 26.72
C LYS A 248 -17.20 -17.10 26.95
N GLN A 249 -16.64 -16.53 25.88
CA GLN A 249 -15.76 -15.37 25.96
C GLN A 249 -16.51 -14.02 26.14
N GLY A 250 -17.84 -14.04 26.22
CA GLY A 250 -18.65 -12.82 26.34
C GLY A 250 -18.56 -11.91 25.11
N ILE A 251 -18.21 -12.47 23.95
CA ILE A 251 -18.10 -11.69 22.71
C ILE A 251 -19.50 -11.59 22.08
N HIS A 252 -20.11 -10.40 22.11
CA HIS A 252 -21.37 -10.14 21.41
C HIS A 252 -21.23 -10.44 19.90
N SER A 253 -21.88 -11.52 19.44
CA SER A 253 -21.61 -12.21 18.17
C SER A 253 -22.33 -11.61 16.96
N GLU A 254 -23.52 -11.03 17.15
CA GLU A 254 -24.51 -10.77 16.10
C GLU A 254 -24.10 -9.74 15.03
N LYS A 255 -22.97 -9.03 15.20
CA LYS A 255 -22.43 -8.09 14.21
C LYS A 255 -20.94 -8.25 13.91
N LYS A 256 -20.29 -9.30 14.42
CA LYS A 256 -18.82 -9.43 14.37
C LYS A 256 -18.31 -10.62 13.56
N PHE A 257 -19.10 -11.69 13.45
CA PHE A 257 -18.71 -12.89 12.74
C PHE A 257 -19.82 -13.41 11.84
N SER A 258 -19.45 -14.09 10.76
CA SER A 258 -20.37 -14.83 9.90
C SER A 258 -19.74 -16.17 9.56
N PHE A 259 -20.54 -17.24 9.59
CA PHE A 259 -20.10 -18.59 9.26
C PHE A 259 -20.56 -18.97 7.86
N ASP A 260 -19.72 -19.74 7.18
CA ASP A 260 -19.95 -20.29 5.85
C ASP A 260 -19.35 -21.70 5.80
N CYS A 261 -19.72 -22.52 6.80
CA CYS A 261 -19.13 -23.83 7.00
C CYS A 261 -19.81 -24.88 6.12
N GLU A 262 -19.00 -25.81 5.64
CA GLU A 262 -19.42 -26.96 4.83
C GLU A 262 -18.95 -28.26 5.49
N ALA A 263 -19.43 -29.40 5.00
CA ALA A 263 -19.06 -30.70 5.56
C ALA A 263 -17.54 -30.96 5.55
N ASP A 264 -16.81 -30.41 4.58
CA ASP A 264 -15.36 -30.56 4.45
C ASP A 264 -14.56 -29.37 4.99
N THR A 265 -15.21 -28.26 5.35
CA THR A 265 -14.53 -26.99 5.62
C THR A 265 -15.23 -26.17 6.69
N PHE A 266 -14.54 -25.87 7.79
CA PHE A 266 -14.93 -24.78 8.68
C PHE A 266 -14.53 -23.44 8.07
N SER A 267 -15.43 -22.45 8.07
CA SER A 267 -15.14 -21.08 7.58
C SER A 267 -15.85 -20.04 8.45
N MET A 268 -15.08 -19.10 8.98
CA MET A 268 -15.59 -17.98 9.76
C MET A 268 -14.98 -16.67 9.27
N THR A 269 -15.83 -15.68 9.03
CA THR A 269 -15.44 -14.38 8.48
C THR A 269 -15.72 -13.23 9.45
N SER A 270 -15.00 -12.12 9.29
CA SER A 270 -15.25 -10.86 10.01
C SER A 270 -14.80 -9.67 9.18
N PRO A 271 -15.50 -8.51 9.25
CA PRO A 271 -14.97 -7.26 8.69
C PRO A 271 -13.82 -6.66 9.53
N SER A 272 -13.64 -7.13 10.77
CA SER A 272 -12.62 -6.63 11.69
C SER A 272 -11.44 -7.58 11.81
N LYS A 273 -10.29 -7.17 11.26
CA LYS A 273 -9.01 -7.89 11.37
C LYS A 273 -8.66 -8.21 12.82
N LYS A 274 -8.80 -7.20 13.68
CA LYS A 274 -8.43 -7.28 15.10
C LYS A 274 -9.26 -8.35 15.80
N THR A 275 -10.58 -8.30 15.60
CA THR A 275 -11.53 -9.20 16.23
C THR A 275 -11.32 -10.65 15.81
N LEU A 276 -11.20 -10.92 14.50
CA LEU A 276 -10.97 -12.28 14.02
C LEU A 276 -9.60 -12.81 14.45
N LYS A 277 -8.57 -11.95 14.49
CA LYS A 277 -7.22 -12.34 14.94
C LYS A 277 -7.20 -12.73 16.43
N GLU A 278 -7.83 -11.93 17.29
CA GLU A 278 -7.93 -12.20 18.73
C GLU A 278 -8.68 -13.52 19.00
N PHE A 279 -9.78 -13.74 18.27
CA PHE A 279 -10.47 -15.03 18.28
C PHE A 279 -9.53 -16.15 17.82
N SER A 280 -8.89 -16.02 16.66
CA SER A 280 -8.10 -17.10 16.04
C SER A 280 -6.98 -17.57 16.97
N VAL A 281 -6.27 -16.64 17.61
CA VAL A 281 -5.19 -16.96 18.54
C VAL A 281 -5.73 -17.62 19.83
N SER A 282 -6.86 -17.15 20.35
CA SER A 282 -7.43 -17.70 21.60
C SER A 282 -8.08 -19.05 21.37
N PHE A 283 -8.78 -19.21 20.26
CA PHE A 283 -9.43 -20.45 19.84
C PHE A 283 -8.38 -21.52 19.54
N HIS A 284 -7.34 -21.18 18.76
CA HIS A 284 -6.21 -22.06 18.48
C HIS A 284 -5.59 -22.64 19.76
N LYS A 285 -5.33 -21.82 20.77
CA LYS A 285 -4.75 -22.28 22.05
C LYS A 285 -5.58 -23.39 22.72
N ILE A 286 -6.90 -23.28 22.68
CA ILE A 286 -7.80 -24.25 23.32
C ILE A 286 -7.87 -25.52 22.49
N VAL A 287 -8.02 -25.41 21.18
CA VAL A 287 -8.16 -26.59 20.32
C VAL A 287 -6.84 -27.36 20.17
N MET A 288 -5.70 -26.73 20.44
CA MET A 288 -4.40 -27.41 20.45
C MET A 288 -4.06 -28.08 21.79
N ASP A 289 -4.83 -27.82 22.85
CA ASP A 289 -4.73 -28.52 24.13
C ASP A 289 -5.82 -29.59 24.18
N THR A 290 -5.45 -30.84 23.92
CA THR A 290 -6.40 -31.97 23.84
C THR A 290 -7.26 -32.11 25.09
N SER A 291 -6.69 -31.93 26.28
CA SER A 291 -7.43 -32.06 27.54
C SER A 291 -8.41 -30.90 27.73
N ALA A 292 -7.96 -29.67 27.47
CA ALA A 292 -8.85 -28.50 27.54
C ALA A 292 -9.95 -28.55 26.48
N PHE A 293 -9.64 -29.05 25.28
CA PHE A 293 -10.62 -29.20 24.20
C PHE A 293 -11.65 -30.30 24.49
N GLU A 294 -11.22 -31.44 25.02
CA GLU A 294 -12.13 -32.52 25.42
C GLU A 294 -13.06 -32.08 26.57
N GLU A 295 -12.53 -31.36 27.56
CA GLU A 295 -13.35 -30.73 28.60
C GLU A 295 -14.35 -29.74 28.00
N PHE A 296 -13.90 -28.89 27.07
CA PHE A 296 -14.76 -27.94 26.38
C PHE A 296 -15.88 -28.62 25.60
N LEU A 297 -15.59 -29.70 24.87
CA LEU A 297 -16.58 -30.49 24.13
C LEU A 297 -17.60 -31.16 25.06
N SER A 298 -17.19 -31.63 26.23
CA SER A 298 -18.12 -32.24 27.21
C SER A 298 -19.17 -31.25 27.74
N GLN A 299 -18.92 -29.95 27.60
CA GLN A 299 -19.84 -28.87 27.98
C GLN A 299 -20.77 -28.43 26.84
N LEU A 300 -20.62 -29.00 25.63
CA LEU A 300 -21.45 -28.73 24.46
C LEU A 300 -22.66 -29.67 24.34
N SER A 301 -22.68 -30.76 25.12
CA SER A 301 -23.74 -31.78 25.13
C SER A 301 -24.97 -31.36 25.93
#